data_AF-A0A970IE12-F1
#
_entry.id   AF-A0A970IE12-F1
#
_cell.length_a   1.000
_cell.length_b   1.000
_cell.length_c   1.000
_cell.angle_alpha   90.00
_cell.angle_beta   90.00
_cell.angle_gamma   90.00
#
_symmetry.space_group_name_H-M   'P 1'
#
loop_
_entity.id
_entity.type
_entity.pdbx_description
1 polymer ?
#
loop_
_entity_poly.entity_id
_entity_poly.type
_entity_poly.pdbx_seq_one_letter_code
_entity_poly.pdbx_strand_id
1 'polypeptide(L)'
;MIEEKRELRDELNRLIAITAHKKQRLQALHNMTKMQSSAIEQGDIDLLTGCIREKQRHIDAIDKLDQEFCSIYDGDIKNELASGLFKERKSEEKELFEKLQDEISCVQEIIKKIYHIEKQNSQKAKELMNDIKQKIRHIQTGKKGYNAYNKQYSISDGIYIDQKK
;
A
#
# COMPACT_ATOMS: atom_id res chain seq x y z
N MET A 1 19.83 -23.82 32.41
CA MET A 1 18.51 -24.07 33.04
C MET A 1 17.79 -22.83 33.58
N ILE A 2 18.36 -22.01 34.49
CA ILE A 2 17.68 -20.78 34.97
C ILE A 2 17.93 -19.60 34.00
N GLU A 3 19.16 -19.47 33.51
CA GLU A 3 19.53 -18.40 32.56
C GLU A 3 18.82 -18.56 31.22
N GLU A 4 18.82 -19.75 30.62
CA GLU A 4 18.07 -20.08 29.39
C GLU A 4 16.56 -19.79 29.52
N LYS A 5 15.97 -19.95 30.72
CA LYS A 5 14.55 -19.64 30.95
C LYS A 5 14.29 -18.14 31.08
N ARG A 6 15.29 -17.37 31.50
CA ARG A 6 15.20 -15.91 31.54
C ARG A 6 15.31 -15.37 30.11
N GLU A 7 16.25 -15.90 29.34
CA GLU A 7 16.48 -15.57 27.93
C GLU A 7 15.23 -15.78 27.07
N LEU A 8 14.60 -16.97 27.12
CA LEU A 8 13.36 -17.24 26.37
C LEU A 8 12.22 -16.26 26.71
N ARG A 9 12.04 -15.93 27.99
CA ARG A 9 10.99 -14.99 28.41
C ARG A 9 11.28 -13.58 27.91
N ASP A 10 12.54 -13.16 27.90
CA ASP A 10 12.95 -11.86 27.37
C ASP A 10 12.75 -11.79 25.85
N GLU A 11 13.06 -12.86 25.12
CA GLU A 11 12.81 -12.99 23.68
C GLU A 11 11.32 -12.93 23.33
N LEU A 12 10.48 -13.68 24.05
CA LEU A 12 9.03 -13.65 23.85
C LEU A 12 8.43 -12.26 24.11
N ASN A 13 8.84 -11.60 25.19
CA ASN A 13 8.40 -10.24 25.48
C ASN A 13 8.85 -9.25 24.40
N ARG A 14 10.07 -9.41 23.88
CA ARG A 14 10.57 -8.59 22.78
C ARG A 14 9.78 -8.81 21.49
N LEU A 15 9.46 -10.06 21.14
CA LEU A 15 8.61 -10.39 20.00
C LEU A 15 7.20 -9.80 20.13
N ILE A 16 6.61 -9.86 21.33
CA ILE A 16 5.30 -9.23 21.62
C ILE A 16 5.39 -7.71 21.41
N ALA A 17 6.43 -7.06 21.92
CA ALA A 17 6.62 -5.62 21.75
C ALA A 17 6.80 -5.22 20.28
N ILE A 18 7.63 -5.95 19.53
CA ILE A 18 7.81 -5.74 18.08
C ILE A 18 6.47 -5.91 17.35
N THR A 19 5.71 -6.97 17.67
CA THR A 19 4.41 -7.25 17.04
C THR A 19 3.39 -6.14 17.33
N ALA A 20 3.35 -5.63 18.57
CA ALA A 20 2.51 -4.50 18.93
C ALA A 20 2.87 -3.22 18.14
N HIS A 21 4.16 -2.94 17.94
CA HIS A 21 4.62 -1.84 17.08
C HIS A 21 4.21 -2.03 15.62
N LYS A 22 4.37 -3.24 15.06
CA LYS A 22 3.90 -3.55 13.71
C LYS A 22 2.40 -3.32 13.57
N LYS A 23 1.61 -3.78 14.55
CA LYS A 23 0.15 -3.57 14.60
C LYS A 23 -0.22 -2.09 14.58
N GLN A 24 0.44 -1.23 15.35
CA GLN A 24 0.20 0.22 15.30
C GLN A 24 0.51 0.81 13.92
N ARG A 25 1.63 0.42 13.31
CA ARG A 25 2.01 0.88 11.96
C ARG A 25 1.01 0.40 10.90
N LEU A 26 0.55 -0.84 11.00
CA LEU A 26 -0.46 -1.43 10.11
C LEU A 26 -1.83 -0.78 10.28
N GLN A 27 -2.22 -0.39 11.50
CA GLN A 27 -3.44 0.39 11.72
C GLN A 27 -3.38 1.76 11.04
N ALA A 28 -2.24 2.44 11.15
CA ALA A 28 -2.01 3.69 10.42
C ALA A 28 -2.06 3.46 8.91
N LEU A 29 -1.39 2.42 8.41
CA LEU A 29 -1.41 2.05 6.99
C LEU A 29 -2.85 1.77 6.49
N HIS A 30 -3.64 1.04 7.26
CA HIS A 30 -5.04 0.76 6.96
C HIS A 30 -5.90 2.04 6.87
N ASN A 31 -5.68 3.01 7.77
CA ASN A 31 -6.37 4.30 7.70
C ASN A 31 -5.96 5.10 6.47
N MET A 32 -4.66 5.09 6.11
CA MET A 32 -4.17 5.73 4.88
C MET A 32 -4.73 5.06 3.61
N THR A 33 -4.83 3.74 3.59
CA THR A 33 -5.46 2.99 2.49
C THR A 33 -6.94 3.38 2.33
N LYS A 34 -7.68 3.62 3.42
CA LYS A 34 -9.05 4.17 3.34
C LYS A 34 -9.09 5.60 2.82
N MET A 35 -8.18 6.46 3.29
CA MET A 35 -8.09 7.86 2.84
C MET A 35 -7.76 7.94 1.35
N GLN A 36 -6.91 7.04 0.85
CA GLN A 36 -6.61 6.91 -0.56
C GLN A 36 -7.89 6.63 -1.40
N SER A 37 -8.83 5.82 -0.88
CA SER A 37 -10.10 5.58 -1.57
C SER A 37 -10.86 6.89 -1.82
N SER A 38 -10.94 7.75 -0.81
CA SER A 38 -11.60 9.06 -0.92
C SER A 38 -10.85 10.01 -1.85
N ALA A 39 -9.51 10.01 -1.82
CA ALA A 39 -8.70 10.83 -2.71
C ALA A 39 -8.92 10.46 -4.19
N ILE A 40 -9.01 9.16 -4.49
CA ILE A 40 -9.30 8.66 -5.85
C ILE A 40 -10.70 9.11 -6.29
N GLU A 41 -11.71 8.99 -5.42
CA GLU A 41 -13.09 9.40 -5.73
C GLU A 41 -13.21 10.90 -6.01
N GLN A 42 -12.42 11.72 -5.31
CA GLN A 42 -12.39 13.18 -5.49
C GLN A 42 -11.49 13.63 -6.65
N GLY A 43 -10.66 12.74 -7.20
CA GLY A 43 -9.65 13.10 -8.19
C GLY A 43 -8.54 14.00 -7.63
N ASP A 44 -8.35 14.00 -6.30
CA ASP A 44 -7.34 14.82 -5.63
C ASP A 44 -5.97 14.15 -5.73
N ILE A 45 -5.18 14.61 -6.70
CA ILE A 45 -3.85 14.06 -7.01
C ILE A 45 -2.83 14.37 -5.91
N ASP A 46 -2.94 15.53 -5.26
CA ASP A 46 -2.00 15.93 -4.21
C ASP A 46 -2.21 15.09 -2.95
N LEU A 47 -3.47 14.89 -2.55
CA LEU A 47 -3.84 13.99 -1.46
C LEU A 47 -3.47 12.54 -1.77
N LEU A 48 -3.69 12.09 -3.01
CA LEU A 48 -3.30 10.74 -3.44
C LEU A 48 -1.78 10.53 -3.34
N THR A 49 -0.99 11.49 -3.81
CA THR A 49 0.48 11.44 -3.75
C THR A 49 0.99 11.48 -2.32
N GLY A 50 0.38 12.32 -1.47
CA GLY A 50 0.67 12.37 -0.04
C GLY A 50 0.39 11.04 0.65
N CYS A 51 -0.78 10.43 0.40
CA CYS A 51 -1.12 9.10 0.91
C CYS A 51 -0.08 8.06 0.52
N ILE A 52 0.34 8.01 -0.75
CA ILE A 52 1.33 7.03 -1.23
C ILE A 52 2.66 7.16 -0.48
N ARG A 53 3.16 8.39 -0.31
CA ARG A 53 4.42 8.64 0.40
C ARG A 53 4.35 8.21 1.86
N GLU A 54 3.29 8.57 2.57
CA GLU A 54 3.16 8.19 3.99
C GLU A 54 2.98 6.68 4.15
N LYS A 55 2.24 6.01 3.26
CA LYS A 55 2.16 4.54 3.25
C LYS A 55 3.54 3.91 3.09
N GLN A 56 4.38 4.40 2.18
CA GLN A 56 5.73 3.88 2.00
C GLN A 56 6.57 4.01 3.26
N ARG A 57 6.50 5.14 3.97
CA ARG A 57 7.21 5.32 5.26
C ARG A 57 6.79 4.30 6.31
N HIS A 58 5.50 3.95 6.35
CA HIS A 58 5.01 2.90 7.25
C HIS A 58 5.48 1.51 6.84
N ILE A 59 5.51 1.20 5.54
CA ILE A 59 6.03 -0.07 5.01
C ILE A 59 7.52 -0.22 5.34
N ASP A 60 8.34 0.80 5.07
CA ASP A 60 9.78 0.76 5.37
C ASP A 60 10.06 0.55 6.86
N ALA A 61 9.21 1.11 7.73
CA ALA A 61 9.31 0.91 9.18
C ALA A 61 8.89 -0.51 9.59
N ILE A 62 7.87 -1.08 8.95
CA ILE A 62 7.44 -2.46 9.17
C ILE A 62 8.53 -3.43 8.70
N ASP A 63 9.15 -3.20 7.55
CA ASP A 63 10.23 -4.06 7.03
C ASP A 63 11.40 -4.19 8.02
N LYS A 64 11.78 -3.08 8.67
CA LYS A 64 12.80 -3.10 9.72
C LYS A 64 12.37 -3.90 10.94
N LEU A 65 11.11 -3.75 11.36
CA LEU A 65 10.54 -4.53 12.46
C LEU A 65 10.40 -6.02 12.09
N ASP A 66 10.14 -6.33 10.82
CA ASP A 66 10.08 -7.70 10.31
C ASP A 66 11.46 -8.37 10.35
N GLN A 67 12.51 -7.66 9.94
CA GLN A 67 13.89 -8.15 10.08
C GLN A 67 14.25 -8.43 11.54
N GLU A 68 13.94 -7.52 12.46
CA GLU A 68 14.20 -7.71 13.89
C GLU A 68 13.39 -8.89 14.44
N PHE A 69 12.10 -8.98 14.09
CA PHE A 69 11.25 -10.08 14.50
C PHE A 69 11.78 -11.43 14.02
N CYS A 70 12.13 -11.55 12.74
CA CYS A 70 12.68 -12.78 12.16
C CYS A 70 13.96 -13.21 12.86
N SER A 71 14.83 -12.27 13.23
CA SER A 71 16.09 -12.59 13.91
C SER A 71 15.92 -13.30 15.27
N ILE A 72 14.74 -13.16 15.90
CA ILE A 72 14.41 -13.80 17.18
C ILE A 72 13.42 -14.96 16.97
N TYR A 73 12.48 -14.80 16.05
CA TYR A 73 11.38 -15.73 15.83
C TYR A 73 11.80 -16.99 15.05
N ASP A 74 12.66 -16.84 14.04
CA ASP A 74 13.05 -17.92 13.13
C ASP A 74 14.05 -18.87 13.81
N GLY A 75 13.50 -19.71 14.70
CA GLY A 75 14.23 -20.70 15.48
C GLY A 75 13.25 -21.52 16.31
N ASP A 76 13.59 -21.74 17.58
CA ASP A 76 12.82 -22.59 18.50
C ASP A 76 11.41 -22.05 18.76
N ILE A 77 11.25 -20.73 18.89
CA ILE A 77 9.95 -20.09 19.16
C ILE A 77 8.93 -20.40 18.05
N LYS A 78 9.34 -20.31 16.78
CA LYS A 78 8.50 -20.66 15.63
C LYS A 78 8.13 -22.15 15.62
N ASN A 79 9.10 -23.02 15.89
CA ASN A 79 8.87 -24.47 15.93
C ASN A 79 7.91 -24.84 17.07
N GLU A 80 8.03 -24.19 18.23
CA GLU A 80 7.12 -24.39 19.35
C GLU A 80 5.69 -23.95 19.03
N LEU A 81 5.51 -22.77 18.44
CA LEU A 81 4.19 -22.30 18.04
C LEU A 81 3.56 -23.22 16.98
N ALA A 82 4.35 -23.71 16.03
CA ALA A 82 3.88 -24.60 14.97
C ALA A 82 3.50 -26.00 15.50
N SER A 83 4.29 -26.54 16.43
CA SER A 83 4.06 -27.87 17.02
C SER A 83 3.04 -27.85 18.16
N GLY A 84 2.82 -26.70 18.80
CA GLY A 84 1.96 -26.55 19.96
C GLY A 84 2.58 -27.03 21.28
N LEU A 85 3.88 -27.36 21.28
CA LEU A 85 4.61 -27.86 22.46
C LEU A 85 4.62 -26.86 23.62
N PHE A 86 4.51 -25.56 23.33
CA PHE A 86 4.46 -24.51 24.36
C PHE A 86 3.32 -24.72 25.38
N LYS A 87 2.26 -25.47 25.04
CA LYS A 87 1.14 -25.78 25.94
C LYS A 87 1.54 -26.62 27.15
N GLU A 88 2.64 -27.37 27.04
CA GLU A 88 3.18 -28.20 28.11
C GLU A 88 4.18 -27.43 28.99
N ARG A 89 4.50 -26.17 28.64
CA ARG A 89 5.37 -25.30 29.42
C ARG A 89 4.68 -24.81 30.70
N LYS A 90 5.48 -24.19 31.57
CA LYS A 90 5.00 -23.52 32.78
C LYS A 90 4.00 -22.41 32.43
N SER A 91 3.08 -22.12 33.37
CA SER A 91 1.99 -21.14 33.17
C SER A 91 2.47 -19.82 32.56
N GLU A 92 3.54 -19.23 33.10
CA GLU A 92 4.05 -17.93 32.63
C GLU A 92 4.59 -17.97 31.20
N GLU A 93 5.40 -18.98 30.84
CA GLU A 93 5.93 -19.12 29.47
C GLU A 93 4.78 -19.40 28.48
N LYS A 94 3.85 -20.27 28.87
CA LYS A 94 2.66 -20.59 28.09
C LYS A 94 1.82 -19.33 27.80
N GLU A 95 1.57 -18.50 28.81
CA GLU A 95 0.82 -17.24 28.67
C GLU A 95 1.51 -16.28 27.69
N LEU A 96 2.84 -16.21 27.70
CA LEU A 96 3.59 -15.39 26.75
C LEU A 96 3.47 -15.90 25.31
N PHE A 97 3.54 -17.22 25.11
CA PHE A 97 3.32 -17.83 23.80
C PHE A 97 1.90 -17.60 23.27
N GLU A 98 0.88 -17.78 24.11
CA GLU A 98 -0.53 -17.51 23.75
C GLU A 98 -0.71 -16.04 23.35
N LYS A 99 -0.14 -15.11 24.15
CA LYS A 99 -0.18 -13.68 23.84
C LYS A 99 0.52 -13.33 22.52
N LEU A 100 1.68 -13.93 22.25
CA LEU A 100 2.38 -13.75 20.98
C LEU A 100 1.55 -14.27 19.80
N GLN A 101 0.93 -15.45 19.95
CA GLN A 101 0.06 -16.05 18.94
C GLN A 101 -1.15 -15.15 18.62
N ASP A 102 -1.78 -14.59 19.64
CA ASP A 102 -2.92 -13.68 19.49
C ASP A 102 -2.53 -12.39 18.78
N GLU A 103 -1.39 -11.79 19.13
CA GLU A 103 -0.91 -10.56 18.49
C GLU A 103 -0.52 -10.81 17.02
N ILE A 104 0.12 -11.94 16.70
CA ILE A 104 0.41 -12.34 15.32
C ILE A 104 -0.89 -12.50 14.53
N SER A 105 -1.90 -13.16 15.11
CA SER A 105 -3.20 -13.36 14.48
C SER A 105 -3.90 -12.02 14.21
N CYS A 106 -3.87 -11.09 15.16
CA CYS A 106 -4.40 -9.75 15.00
C CYS A 106 -3.71 -8.99 13.84
N VAL A 107 -2.38 -9.08 13.75
CA VAL A 107 -1.59 -8.48 12.67
C VAL A 107 -2.00 -9.05 11.31
N GLN A 108 -2.14 -10.37 11.20
CA GLN A 108 -2.56 -11.03 9.95
C GLN A 108 -3.95 -10.56 9.50
N GLU A 109 -4.89 -10.40 10.42
CA GLU A 109 -6.23 -9.88 10.11
C GLU A 109 -6.21 -8.44 9.61
N ILE A 110 -5.34 -7.59 10.15
CA ILE A 110 -5.18 -6.20 9.66
C ILE A 110 -4.58 -6.22 8.24
N ILE A 111 -3.58 -7.07 7.98
CA ILE A 111 -2.96 -7.21 6.65
C ILE A 111 -4.02 -7.65 5.62
N LYS A 112 -4.87 -8.63 5.95
CA LYS A 112 -5.96 -9.07 5.07
C LYS A 112 -6.93 -7.92 4.73
N LYS A 113 -7.29 -7.10 5.73
CA LYS A 113 -8.15 -5.92 5.53
C LYS A 113 -7.50 -4.90 4.59
N ILE A 114 -6.23 -4.58 4.80
CA ILE A 114 -5.47 -3.68 3.94
C ILE A 114 -5.45 -4.21 2.50
N TYR A 115 -5.11 -5.48 2.32
CA TYR A 115 -5.04 -6.12 1.00
C TYR A 115 -6.36 -6.02 0.23
N HIS A 116 -7.49 -6.25 0.90
CA HIS A 116 -8.80 -6.15 0.27
C HIS A 116 -9.09 -4.74 -0.25
N ILE A 117 -8.81 -3.71 0.56
CA ILE A 117 -9.06 -2.31 0.19
C ILE A 117 -8.06 -1.85 -0.88
N GLU A 118 -6.79 -2.23 -0.79
CA GLU A 118 -5.79 -1.91 -1.82
C GLU A 118 -6.18 -2.48 -3.20
N LYS A 119 -6.76 -3.68 -3.25
CA LYS A 119 -7.28 -4.26 -4.50
C LYS A 119 -8.38 -3.38 -5.10
N GLN A 120 -9.29 -2.88 -4.27
CA GLN A 120 -10.36 -1.97 -4.69
C GLN A 120 -9.80 -0.61 -5.15
N ASN A 121 -8.86 -0.03 -4.41
CA ASN A 121 -8.21 1.23 -4.76
C ASN A 121 -7.44 1.14 -6.07
N SER A 122 -6.71 0.04 -6.28
CA SER A 122 -5.99 -0.21 -7.53
C SER A 122 -6.93 -0.24 -8.73
N GLN A 123 -8.10 -0.86 -8.58
CA GLN A 123 -9.11 -0.89 -9.63
C GLN A 123 -9.70 0.50 -9.90
N LYS A 124 -10.14 1.23 -8.86
CA LYS A 124 -10.67 2.60 -8.98
C LYS A 124 -9.67 3.55 -9.63
N ALA A 125 -8.38 3.47 -9.25
CA ALA A 125 -7.33 4.29 -9.83
C ALA A 125 -7.13 4.02 -11.34
N LYS A 126 -7.26 2.76 -11.78
CA LYS A 126 -7.19 2.39 -13.20
C LYS A 126 -8.37 2.96 -13.99
N GLU A 127 -9.57 2.91 -13.42
CA GLU A 127 -10.78 3.48 -14.01
C GLU A 127 -10.66 4.98 -14.18
N LEU A 128 -10.27 5.70 -13.11
CA LEU A 128 -10.03 7.14 -13.15
C LEU A 128 -9.00 7.52 -14.24
N MET A 129 -7.90 6.76 -14.34
CA MET A 129 -6.88 6.96 -15.36
C MET A 129 -7.43 6.77 -16.78
N ASN A 130 -8.31 5.78 -16.99
CA ASN A 130 -8.94 5.55 -18.29
C ASN A 130 -9.88 6.69 -18.67
N ASP A 131 -10.66 7.21 -17.72
CA ASP A 131 -11.56 8.34 -17.93
C ASP A 131 -10.78 9.61 -18.31
N ILE A 132 -9.68 9.88 -17.62
CA ILE A 132 -8.77 10.99 -17.96
C ILE A 132 -8.21 10.83 -19.37
N LYS A 133 -7.76 9.63 -19.75
CA LYS A 133 -7.26 9.35 -21.11
C LYS A 133 -8.34 9.58 -22.17
N GLN A 134 -9.58 9.17 -21.92
CA GLN A 134 -10.69 9.41 -22.86
C GLN A 134 -10.98 10.90 -23.01
N LYS A 135 -11.04 11.65 -21.90
CA LYS A 135 -11.22 13.11 -21.93
C LYS A 135 -10.12 13.79 -22.75
N ILE A 136 -8.86 13.39 -22.57
CA ILE A 136 -7.73 13.92 -23.36
C ILE A 136 -7.91 13.61 -24.86
N ARG A 137 -8.29 12.39 -25.21
CA ARG A 137 -8.56 12.01 -26.62
C ARG A 137 -9.69 12.85 -27.21
N HIS A 138 -10.79 13.07 -26.48
CA HIS A 138 -11.87 13.94 -26.94
C HIS A 138 -11.42 15.39 -27.14
N ILE A 139 -10.61 15.95 -26.25
CA ILE A 139 -10.02 17.29 -26.43
C ILE A 139 -9.14 17.33 -27.69
N GLN A 140 -8.30 16.31 -27.92
CA GLN A 140 -7.45 16.23 -29.11
C GLN A 140 -8.26 16.12 -30.40
N THR A 141 -9.29 15.26 -30.44
CA THR A 141 -10.18 15.13 -31.59
C THR A 141 -11.01 16.39 -31.83
N GLY A 142 -11.50 17.03 -30.77
CA GLY A 142 -12.18 18.33 -30.83
C GLY A 142 -11.29 19.44 -31.37
N LYS A 143 -10.02 19.51 -30.94
CA LYS A 143 -9.03 20.44 -31.51
C LYS A 143 -8.76 20.15 -32.99
N LYS A 144 -8.68 18.88 -33.41
CA LYS A 144 -8.53 18.52 -34.82
C LYS A 144 -9.75 18.91 -35.65
N GLY A 145 -10.96 18.66 -35.15
CA GLY A 145 -12.21 19.07 -35.80
C GLY A 145 -12.31 20.59 -35.89
N TYR A 146 -12.07 21.30 -34.79
CA TYR A 146 -12.02 22.75 -34.77
C TYR A 146 -10.98 23.30 -35.77
N ASN A 147 -9.75 22.78 -35.79
CA ASN A 147 -8.72 23.21 -36.74
C ASN A 147 -9.04 22.84 -38.21
N ALA A 148 -9.84 21.81 -38.46
CA ALA A 148 -10.28 21.44 -39.80
C ALA A 148 -11.35 22.40 -40.34
N TYR A 149 -12.25 22.89 -39.48
CA TYR A 149 -13.30 23.85 -39.83
C TYR A 149 -12.85 25.33 -39.73
N ASN A 150 -11.95 25.65 -38.79
CA ASN A 150 -11.34 26.98 -38.60
C ASN A 150 -9.96 27.12 -39.25
N LYS A 151 -9.66 26.29 -40.25
CA LYS A 151 -8.58 26.60 -41.18
C LYS A 151 -9.01 27.86 -41.92
N GLN A 152 -8.58 29.04 -41.42
CA GLN A 152 -8.46 30.21 -42.27
C GLN A 152 -7.64 29.74 -43.46
N TYR A 153 -8.29 29.65 -44.61
CA TYR A 153 -7.59 29.61 -45.88
C TYR A 153 -6.74 30.87 -45.88
N SER A 154 -5.46 30.73 -45.55
CA SER A 154 -4.47 31.68 -46.00
C SER A 154 -4.59 31.63 -47.51
N ILE A 155 -5.29 32.62 -48.07
CA ILE A 155 -5.17 33.00 -49.47
C ILE A 155 -3.70 33.39 -49.59
N SER A 156 -2.84 32.40 -49.84
CA SER A 156 -1.50 32.66 -50.30
C SER A 156 -1.67 33.15 -51.72
N ASP A 157 -1.48 34.45 -51.90
CA ASP A 157 -1.40 35.13 -53.17
C ASP A 157 -0.61 34.28 -54.19
N GLY A 158 -1.32 33.89 -55.25
CA GLY A 158 -0.76 33.04 -56.29
C GLY A 158 -1.74 32.81 -57.43
N ILE A 159 -2.54 33.81 -57.80
CA ILE A 159 -3.26 33.79 -59.08
C ILE A 159 -2.26 34.25 -60.15
N TYR A 160 -1.67 33.31 -60.89
CA TYR A 160 -0.95 33.62 -62.13
C TYR A 160 -1.96 33.68 -63.27
N ILE A 161 -2.26 34.90 -63.74
CA ILE A 161 -2.96 35.13 -65.01
C ILE A 161 -1.89 35.27 -66.10
N ASP A 162 -1.76 34.24 -66.94
CA ASP A 162 -0.98 34.29 -68.17
C ASP A 162 -1.75 35.09 -69.24
N GLN A 163 -1.31 36.31 -69.55
CA GLN A 163 -1.83 37.07 -70.68
C GLN A 163 -0.91 36.86 -71.90
N LYS A 164 -1.35 35.98 -72.81
CA LYS A 164 -0.72 35.85 -74.14
C LYS A 164 -1.23 36.97 -75.06
N LYS A 165 -0.27 37.68 -75.69
CA LYS A 165 -0.48 38.43 -76.95
C LYS A 165 -0.12 37.53 -78.13
#